data_AF-A0A817M5L0-F1
#
_entry.id   AF-A0A817M5L0-F1
#
_cell.length_a   1.000
_cell.length_b   1.000
_cell.length_c   1.000
_cell.angle_alpha   90.00
_cell.angle_beta   90.00
_cell.angle_gamma   90.00
#
_symmetry.space_group_name_H-M   'P 1'
#
loop_
_entity.id
_entity.type
_entity.pdbx_description
1 polymer ?
#
loop_
_entity_poly.entity_id
_entity_poly.type
_entity_poly.pdbx_seq_one_letter_code
_entity_poly.pdbx_strand_id
1 'polypeptide(L)'
;MSILFSTTEKGKPVLIENGFDYIQERTHENKVYWRCTQFNKQKCKARLHTTNNTICHRVGDHNHAPNPSISGIRQCRSEIRDLSKTTMATHSIVATSIGTASTAVLSQLPPINNFKRTICRQRAANLNFPANPRSISEIHINGSFALTKKKEQFLQYDSGNQDLNRFLLFAMSQQVDLLHILTKIFIST
;
A
#
# COMPACT_ATOMS: atom_id res chain seq x y z
N MET A 1 -8.02 5.19 -29.87
CA MET A 1 -7.19 5.83 -28.81
C MET A 1 -7.73 5.40 -27.47
N SER A 2 -6.92 4.73 -26.65
CA SER A 2 -7.31 4.30 -25.30
C SER A 2 -6.98 5.37 -24.27
N ILE A 3 -7.91 5.60 -23.35
CA ILE A 3 -7.68 6.40 -22.14
C ILE A 3 -7.61 5.45 -20.95
N LEU A 4 -6.77 5.78 -19.97
CA LEU A 4 -6.69 5.03 -18.72
C LEU A 4 -6.93 5.96 -17.55
N PHE A 5 -7.68 5.48 -16.57
CA PHE A 5 -7.91 6.18 -15.32
C PHE A 5 -7.07 5.57 -14.20
N SER A 6 -6.53 6.43 -13.34
CA SER A 6 -5.73 6.04 -12.18
C SER A 6 -5.95 7.05 -11.05
N THR A 7 -5.27 6.88 -9.92
CA THR A 7 -5.31 7.82 -8.81
C THR A 7 -3.92 8.13 -8.27
N THR A 8 -3.71 9.38 -7.86
CA THR A 8 -2.52 9.78 -7.10
C THR A 8 -2.48 9.13 -5.72
N GLU A 9 -1.34 9.16 -5.03
CA GLU A 9 -1.21 8.66 -3.65
C GLU A 9 -2.20 9.29 -2.68
N LYS A 10 -2.61 10.54 -2.93
CA LYS A 10 -3.61 11.29 -2.15
C LYS A 10 -5.05 11.08 -2.64
N GLY A 11 -5.30 10.09 -3.49
CA GLY A 11 -6.64 9.75 -3.99
C GLY A 11 -7.18 10.63 -5.11
N LYS A 12 -6.45 11.68 -5.55
CA LYS A 12 -6.92 12.52 -6.67
C LYS A 12 -6.96 11.74 -7.99
N PRO A 13 -8.04 11.85 -8.79
CA PRO A 13 -8.14 11.20 -10.09
C PRO A 13 -7.07 11.66 -11.07
N VAL A 14 -6.64 10.71 -11.91
CA VAL A 14 -5.67 10.90 -12.97
C VAL A 14 -6.20 10.27 -14.25
N LEU A 15 -6.02 10.98 -15.35
CA LEU A 15 -6.28 10.49 -16.70
C LEU A 15 -4.96 10.36 -17.45
N ILE A 16 -4.77 9.26 -18.17
CA ILE A 16 -3.60 8.99 -18.99
C ILE A 16 -4.02 8.86 -20.45
N GLU A 17 -3.36 9.60 -21.32
CA GLU A 17 -3.60 9.60 -22.76
C GLU A 17 -2.26 9.82 -23.50
N ASN A 18 -1.96 9.00 -24.50
CA ASN A 18 -0.81 9.16 -25.41
C ASN A 18 0.53 9.40 -24.70
N GLY A 19 0.78 8.74 -23.57
CA GLY A 19 2.01 8.88 -22.79
C GLY A 19 2.08 10.13 -21.90
N PHE A 20 0.98 10.89 -21.81
CA PHE A 20 0.84 12.02 -20.90
C PHE A 20 -0.15 11.68 -19.80
N ASP A 21 0.12 12.17 -18.59
CA ASP A 21 -0.81 12.06 -17.48
C ASP A 21 -1.29 13.44 -17.02
N TYR A 22 -2.57 13.48 -16.64
CA TYR A 22 -3.27 14.68 -16.25
C TYR A 22 -3.95 14.45 -14.90
N ILE A 23 -3.90 15.45 -14.03
CA ILE A 23 -4.62 15.45 -12.75
C ILE A 23 -5.88 16.29 -12.91
N GLN A 24 -6.98 15.85 -12.31
CA GLN A 24 -8.22 16.61 -12.26
C GLN A 24 -7.98 17.99 -11.64
N GLU A 25 -8.37 19.03 -12.37
CA GLU A 25 -8.29 20.41 -11.95
C GLU A 25 -9.61 20.89 -11.37
N ARG A 26 -10.72 20.67 -12.11
CA ARG A 26 -12.07 21.02 -11.67
C ARG A 26 -13.11 20.19 -12.43
N THR A 27 -14.31 20.12 -11.89
CA THR A 27 -15.47 19.53 -12.54
C THR A 27 -16.59 20.55 -12.60
N HIS A 28 -17.30 20.59 -13.72
CA HIS A 28 -18.49 21.40 -13.89
C HIS A 28 -19.54 20.57 -14.62
N GLU A 29 -20.70 20.34 -13.98
CA GLU A 29 -21.74 19.44 -14.48
C GLU A 29 -21.14 18.07 -14.86
N ASN A 30 -21.26 17.66 -16.14
CA ASN A 30 -20.74 16.40 -16.67
C ASN A 30 -19.35 16.54 -17.29
N LYS A 31 -18.73 17.72 -17.21
CA LYS A 31 -17.44 18.02 -17.82
C LYS A 31 -16.33 18.10 -16.76
N VAL A 32 -15.29 17.31 -16.97
CA VAL A 32 -14.10 17.31 -16.12
C VAL A 32 -12.95 17.97 -16.86
N TYR A 33 -12.29 18.89 -16.19
CA TYR A 33 -11.12 19.61 -16.67
C TYR A 33 -9.89 19.01 -16.02
N TRP A 34 -8.92 18.63 -16.84
CA TRP A 34 -7.69 17.97 -16.44
C TRP A 34 -6.50 18.83 -16.86
N ARG A 35 -5.52 18.97 -15.98
CA ARG A 35 -4.26 19.65 -16.29
C ARG A 35 -3.11 18.67 -16.31
N CYS A 36 -2.13 18.88 -17.19
CA CYS A 36 -0.94 18.06 -17.22
C CYS A 36 -0.22 18.05 -15.85
N THR A 37 0.28 16.88 -15.43
CA THR A 37 1.02 16.76 -14.16
C THR A 37 2.32 17.57 -14.11
N GLN A 38 2.91 17.83 -15.28
CA GLN A 38 4.12 18.66 -15.42
C GLN A 38 3.85 20.16 -15.39
N PHE A 39 2.60 20.60 -15.18
CA PHE A 39 2.24 22.02 -15.08
C PHE A 39 3.11 22.78 -14.06
N ASN A 40 3.35 22.22 -12.87
CA ASN A 40 4.15 22.89 -11.86
C ASN A 40 5.66 22.80 -12.14
N LYS A 41 6.13 21.63 -12.59
CA LYS A 41 7.56 21.29 -12.75
C LYS A 41 8.16 21.89 -14.01
N GLN A 42 7.45 21.79 -15.13
CA GLN A 42 7.93 22.21 -16.45
C GLN A 42 7.07 23.32 -17.07
N LYS A 43 6.15 23.92 -16.30
CA LYS A 43 5.25 24.98 -16.76
C LYS A 43 4.38 24.56 -17.96
N CYS A 44 4.11 23.26 -18.09
CA CYS A 44 3.33 22.70 -19.19
C CYS A 44 1.89 23.21 -19.21
N LYS A 45 1.52 23.92 -20.28
CA LYS A 45 0.20 24.54 -20.44
C LYS A 45 -0.83 23.64 -21.13
N ALA A 46 -0.55 22.35 -21.32
CA ALA A 46 -1.51 21.39 -21.88
C ALA A 46 -2.64 21.01 -20.90
N ARG A 47 -3.87 20.95 -21.39
CA ARG A 47 -5.08 20.53 -20.64
C ARG A 47 -5.93 19.61 -21.50
N LEU A 48 -6.71 18.80 -20.83
CA LEU A 48 -7.65 17.86 -21.44
C LEU A 48 -9.02 18.07 -20.81
N HIS A 49 -10.09 17.99 -21.60
CA HIS A 49 -11.45 17.99 -21.10
C HIS A 49 -12.12 16.67 -21.44
N THR A 50 -12.87 16.12 -20.50
CA THR A 50 -13.69 14.94 -20.73
C THR A 50 -15.15 15.20 -20.38
N THR A 51 -16.06 14.59 -21.13
CA THR A 51 -17.49 14.53 -20.82
C THR A 51 -17.90 13.06 -20.80
N ASN A 52 -18.60 12.60 -19.75
CA ASN A 52 -18.99 11.19 -19.60
C ASN A 52 -17.82 10.21 -19.83
N ASN A 53 -16.67 10.51 -19.23
CA ASN A 53 -15.41 9.76 -19.39
C ASN A 53 -14.86 9.66 -20.82
N THR A 54 -15.33 10.45 -21.77
CA THR A 54 -14.78 10.53 -23.13
C THR A 54 -14.07 11.86 -23.35
N ILE A 55 -12.96 11.86 -24.09
CA ILE A 55 -12.23 13.10 -24.39
C ILE A 55 -13.06 13.94 -25.35
N CYS A 56 -13.42 15.15 -24.92
CA CYS A 56 -14.15 16.10 -25.76
C CYS A 56 -13.28 17.25 -26.28
N HIS A 57 -12.15 17.57 -25.61
CA HIS A 57 -11.29 18.67 -26.05
C HIS A 57 -9.84 18.53 -25.53
N ARG A 58 -8.87 18.93 -26.36
CA ARG A 58 -7.44 19.08 -26.01
C ARG A 58 -7.06 20.56 -26.11
N VAL A 59 -6.43 21.12 -25.09
CA VAL A 59 -6.07 22.55 -25.04
C VAL A 59 -4.57 22.70 -24.89
N GLY A 60 -3.93 23.39 -25.85
CA GLY A 60 -2.52 23.72 -25.81
C GLY A 60 -1.60 22.51 -26.02
N ASP A 61 -0.36 22.79 -26.40
CA ASP A 61 0.64 21.76 -26.66
C ASP A 61 1.43 21.40 -25.40
N HIS A 62 1.90 20.16 -25.37
CA HIS A 62 2.90 19.74 -24.39
C HIS A 62 4.25 20.34 -24.75
N ASN A 63 4.94 20.88 -23.74
CA ASN A 63 6.33 21.36 -23.86
C ASN A 63 7.34 20.31 -23.38
N HIS A 64 6.96 19.04 -23.38
CA HIS A 64 7.76 17.95 -22.88
C HIS A 64 7.42 16.64 -23.59
N ALA A 65 8.38 15.72 -23.61
CA ALA A 65 8.20 14.44 -24.26
C ALA A 65 7.12 13.59 -23.55
N PRO A 66 6.38 12.75 -24.30
CA PRO A 66 5.52 11.72 -23.73
C PRO A 66 6.35 10.64 -23.05
N ASN A 67 5.77 9.98 -22.06
CA ASN A 67 6.35 8.82 -21.40
C ASN A 67 5.46 7.60 -21.62
N PRO A 68 5.83 6.66 -22.51
CA PRO A 68 5.02 5.48 -22.79
C PRO A 68 4.85 4.55 -21.58
N SER A 69 5.78 4.59 -20.62
CA SER A 69 5.74 3.77 -19.40
C SER A 69 4.82 4.33 -18.31
N ILE A 70 4.22 5.51 -18.48
CA ILE A 70 3.49 6.20 -17.41
C ILE A 70 2.31 5.41 -16.86
N SER A 71 1.61 4.66 -17.73
CA SER A 71 0.51 3.77 -17.34
C SER A 71 1.00 2.64 -16.44
N GLY A 72 2.05 1.93 -16.85
CA GLY A 72 2.67 0.87 -16.07
C GLY A 72 3.23 1.35 -14.73
N ILE A 73 3.91 2.50 -14.72
CA ILE A 73 4.42 3.11 -13.47
C ILE A 73 3.28 3.39 -12.49
N ARG A 74 2.16 3.91 -12.98
CA ARG A 74 0.98 4.20 -12.16
C ARG A 74 0.27 2.94 -11.71
N GLN A 75 0.22 1.91 -12.54
CA GLN A 75 -0.32 0.61 -12.19
C GLN A 75 0.47 -0.04 -11.05
N CYS A 76 1.80 -0.13 -11.15
CA CYS A 76 2.64 -0.67 -10.06
C CYS A 76 2.42 0.10 -8.75
N ARG A 77 2.35 1.43 -8.81
CA ARG A 77 2.09 2.26 -7.61
C ARG A 77 0.71 2.03 -7.03
N SER A 78 -0.31 1.80 -7.86
CA SER A 78 -1.67 1.49 -7.39
C SER A 78 -1.70 0.13 -6.72
N GLU A 79 -1.13 -0.88 -7.36
CA GLU A 79 -1.06 -2.24 -6.84
C GLU A 79 -0.34 -2.31 -5.49
N ILE A 80 0.83 -1.67 -5.36
CA ILE A 80 1.54 -1.59 -4.07
C ILE A 80 0.67 -0.94 -3.00
N ARG A 81 -0.07 0.12 -3.35
CA ARG A 81 -0.97 0.80 -2.41
C ARG A 81 -2.11 -0.10 -1.98
N ASP A 82 -2.73 -0.84 -2.89
CA ASP A 82 -3.85 -1.70 -2.56
C ASP A 82 -3.41 -2.92 -1.76
N LEU A 83 -2.29 -3.55 -2.16
CA LEU A 83 -1.68 -4.64 -1.41
C LEU A 83 -1.18 -4.19 -0.02
N SER A 84 -0.78 -2.93 0.16
CA SER A 84 -0.33 -2.42 1.47
C SER A 84 -1.41 -2.46 2.56
N LYS A 85 -2.68 -2.44 2.16
CA LYS A 85 -3.85 -2.57 3.05
C LYS A 85 -4.06 -4.01 3.53
N THR A 86 -3.32 -4.97 2.99
CA THR A 86 -3.38 -6.39 3.39
C THR A 86 -2.31 -6.72 4.45
N THR A 87 -2.39 -7.93 5.01
CA THR A 87 -1.42 -8.47 5.98
C THR A 87 -0.23 -9.19 5.33
N MET A 88 -0.06 -9.10 4.00
CA MET A 88 1.07 -9.72 3.29
C MET A 88 2.44 -9.20 3.78
N ALA A 89 3.53 -9.95 3.62
CA ALA A 89 4.84 -9.41 3.99
C ALA A 89 5.25 -8.27 3.05
N THR A 90 5.90 -7.22 3.59
CA THR A 90 6.30 -6.03 2.82
C THR A 90 7.16 -6.39 1.60
N HIS A 91 8.09 -7.34 1.74
CA HIS A 91 8.93 -7.78 0.63
C HIS A 91 8.13 -8.50 -0.46
N SER A 92 7.11 -9.29 -0.08
CA SER A 92 6.23 -9.97 -1.04
C SER A 92 5.42 -8.95 -1.85
N ILE A 93 4.89 -7.91 -1.20
CA ILE A 93 4.14 -6.84 -1.90
C ILE A 93 5.01 -6.17 -2.97
N VAL A 94 6.24 -5.81 -2.61
CA VAL A 94 7.18 -5.18 -3.54
C VAL A 94 7.53 -6.14 -4.68
N ALA A 95 7.82 -7.41 -4.36
CA ALA A 95 8.17 -8.42 -5.36
C ALA A 95 7.01 -8.70 -6.34
N THR A 96 5.77 -8.80 -5.86
CA THR A 96 4.59 -9.01 -6.70
C THR A 96 4.43 -7.89 -7.72
N SER A 97 4.52 -6.63 -7.28
CA SER A 97 4.30 -5.49 -8.18
C SER A 97 5.47 -5.21 -9.13
N ILE A 98 6.70 -5.49 -8.69
CA ILE A 98 7.89 -5.37 -9.54
C ILE A 98 7.98 -6.52 -10.54
N GLY A 99 7.62 -7.74 -10.13
CA GLY A 99 7.73 -8.94 -10.97
C GLY A 99 6.82 -8.95 -12.19
N THR A 100 5.73 -8.17 -12.17
CA THR A 100 4.79 -8.03 -13.30
C THR A 100 5.11 -6.82 -14.20
N ALA A 101 6.08 -5.99 -13.82
CA ALA A 101 6.41 -4.76 -14.53
C ALA A 101 7.43 -4.98 -15.65
N SER A 102 7.31 -4.23 -16.75
CA SER A 102 8.28 -4.26 -17.85
C SER A 102 9.60 -3.56 -17.48
N THR A 103 10.70 -3.92 -18.14
CA THR A 103 12.01 -3.30 -17.91
C THR A 103 11.99 -1.77 -18.05
N ALA A 104 11.21 -1.25 -19.00
CA ALA A 104 11.05 0.19 -19.24
C ALA A 104 10.26 0.90 -18.12
N VAL A 105 9.41 0.18 -17.39
CA VAL A 105 8.72 0.69 -16.19
C VAL A 105 9.68 0.64 -15.02
N LEU A 106 10.37 -0.50 -14.81
CA LEU A 106 11.29 -0.72 -13.71
C LEU A 106 12.41 0.32 -13.64
N SER A 107 12.98 0.72 -14.78
CA SER A 107 14.03 1.74 -14.85
C SER A 107 13.58 3.14 -14.39
N GLN A 108 12.26 3.39 -14.36
CA GLN A 108 11.68 4.67 -13.99
C GLN A 108 10.96 4.62 -12.63
N LEU A 109 10.93 3.46 -11.98
CA LEU A 109 10.36 3.34 -10.64
C LEU A 109 11.27 4.00 -9.60
N PRO A 110 10.68 4.54 -8.51
CA PRO A 110 11.46 5.02 -7.38
C PRO A 110 12.19 3.85 -6.70
N PRO A 111 13.23 4.14 -5.89
CA PRO A 111 13.94 3.13 -5.11
C PRO A 111 13.00 2.29 -4.23
N ILE A 112 13.30 1.00 -4.06
CA ILE A 112 12.51 0.05 -3.25
C ILE A 112 12.23 0.56 -1.83
N ASN A 113 13.18 1.26 -1.23
CA ASN A 113 13.01 1.84 0.12
C ASN A 113 11.86 2.85 0.19
N ASN A 114 11.54 3.55 -0.90
CA ASN A 114 10.38 4.42 -0.95
C ASN A 114 9.08 3.61 -0.89
N PHE A 115 9.00 2.48 -1.60
CA PHE A 115 7.85 1.59 -1.52
C PHE A 115 7.68 1.00 -0.11
N LYS A 116 8.75 0.54 0.53
CA LYS A 116 8.71 0.07 1.92
C LYS A 116 8.15 1.13 2.86
N ARG A 117 8.61 2.38 2.75
CA ARG A 117 8.11 3.52 3.54
C ARG A 117 6.63 3.80 3.26
N THR A 118 6.20 3.78 2.01
CA THR A 118 4.80 3.96 1.63
C THR A 118 3.92 2.85 2.22
N ILE A 119 4.34 1.59 2.13
CA ILE A 119 3.63 0.45 2.71
C ILE A 119 3.49 0.62 4.23
N CYS A 120 4.58 0.92 4.94
CA CYS A 120 4.53 1.12 6.39
C CYS A 120 3.58 2.27 6.78
N ARG A 121 3.61 3.39 6.06
CA ARG A 121 2.70 4.53 6.31
C ARG A 121 1.23 4.15 6.07
N GLN A 122 0.93 3.46 4.98
CA GLN A 122 -0.43 3.01 4.69
C GLN A 122 -0.92 2.02 5.74
N ARG A 123 -0.07 1.10 6.20
CA ARG A 123 -0.40 0.16 7.27
C ARG A 123 -0.70 0.83 8.59
N ALA A 124 0.16 1.76 9.00
CA ALA A 124 -0.06 2.53 10.22
C ALA A 124 -1.40 3.28 10.19
N ALA A 125 -1.80 3.80 9.01
CA ALA A 125 -3.05 4.53 8.85
C ALA A 125 -4.31 3.63 8.76
N ASN A 126 -4.21 2.44 8.17
CA ASN A 126 -5.38 1.62 7.83
C ASN A 126 -5.58 0.38 8.71
N LEU A 127 -4.53 -0.13 9.36
CA LEU A 127 -4.58 -1.38 10.12
C LEU A 127 -4.65 -1.19 11.63
N ASN A 128 -4.82 0.06 12.10
CA ASN A 128 -4.91 0.41 13.52
C ASN A 128 -3.84 -0.28 14.38
N PHE A 129 -2.62 -0.38 13.86
CA PHE A 129 -1.52 -0.94 14.65
C PHE A 129 -1.29 -0.05 15.88
N PRO A 130 -1.16 -0.65 17.08
CA PRO A 130 -0.81 0.12 18.26
C PRO A 130 0.56 0.79 18.06
N ALA A 131 0.78 1.92 18.73
CA ALA A 131 2.09 2.55 18.76
C ALA A 131 3.13 1.56 19.31
N ASN A 132 4.37 1.65 18.80
CA ASN A 132 5.43 0.78 19.30
C ASN A 132 5.63 1.04 20.81
N PRO A 133 5.42 0.04 21.68
CA PRO A 133 5.48 0.23 23.12
C PRO A 133 6.92 0.53 23.55
N ARG A 134 7.07 1.37 24.57
CA ARG A 134 8.37 1.77 25.14
C ARG A 134 8.83 0.84 26.27
N SER A 135 7.92 0.04 26.80
CA SER A 135 8.16 -0.96 27.84
C SER A 135 7.27 -2.18 27.63
N ILE A 136 7.60 -3.28 28.30
CA ILE A 136 6.81 -4.52 28.26
C ILE A 136 5.41 -4.34 28.88
N SER A 137 5.25 -3.42 29.83
CA SER A 137 3.98 -3.12 30.49
C SER A 137 2.99 -2.39 29.59
N GLU A 138 3.46 -1.64 28.59
CA GLU A 138 2.61 -0.94 27.61
C GLU A 138 2.02 -1.87 26.54
N ILE A 139 2.51 -3.10 26.43
CA ILE A 139 2.04 -4.07 25.44
C ILE A 139 0.61 -4.50 25.78
N HIS A 140 -0.32 -4.25 24.87
CA HIS A 140 -1.71 -4.71 24.96
C HIS A 140 -2.04 -5.55 23.73
N ILE A 141 -2.22 -6.86 23.91
CA ILE A 141 -2.51 -7.81 22.82
C ILE A 141 -3.97 -8.24 22.94
N ASN A 142 -4.86 -7.48 22.28
CA ASN A 142 -6.30 -7.66 22.41
C ASN A 142 -6.93 -8.07 21.07
N GLY A 143 -8.08 -8.76 21.14
CA GLY A 143 -8.91 -9.07 19.98
C GLY A 143 -8.16 -9.84 18.89
N SER A 144 -8.15 -9.30 17.67
CA SER A 144 -7.51 -9.94 16.51
C SER A 144 -6.00 -10.14 16.65
N PHE A 145 -5.32 -9.41 17.54
CA PHE A 145 -3.88 -9.57 17.76
C PHE A 145 -3.52 -10.79 18.61
N ALA A 146 -4.49 -11.34 19.34
CA ALA A 146 -4.33 -12.58 20.12
C ALA A 146 -4.67 -13.84 19.30
N LEU A 147 -5.09 -13.69 18.05
CA LEU A 147 -5.57 -14.77 17.19
C LEU A 147 -4.64 -15.03 15.99
N THR A 148 -4.68 -16.25 15.45
CA THR A 148 -4.04 -16.58 14.18
C THR A 148 -4.82 -16.02 12.99
N LYS A 149 -4.25 -16.15 11.77
CA LYS A 149 -4.96 -15.84 10.51
C LYS A 149 -6.23 -16.67 10.32
N LYS A 150 -6.32 -17.85 10.96
CA LYS A 150 -7.50 -18.72 10.95
C LYS A 150 -8.48 -18.41 12.09
N LYS A 151 -8.24 -17.33 12.86
CA LYS A 151 -9.02 -16.92 14.03
C LYS A 151 -8.94 -17.89 15.22
N GLU A 152 -7.89 -18.68 15.31
CA GLU A 152 -7.64 -19.57 16.45
C GLU A 152 -6.87 -18.81 17.54
N GLN A 153 -7.10 -19.12 18.82
CA GLN A 153 -6.37 -18.48 19.92
C GLN A 153 -4.88 -18.79 19.81
N PHE A 154 -4.06 -17.75 19.76
CA PHE A 154 -2.60 -17.84 19.63
C PHE A 154 -1.88 -17.37 20.89
N LEU A 155 -2.35 -16.29 21.51
CA LEU A 155 -1.87 -15.89 22.84
C LEU A 155 -2.56 -16.76 23.89
N GLN A 156 -1.84 -17.73 24.44
CA GLN A 156 -2.39 -18.70 25.40
C GLN A 156 -2.31 -18.19 26.84
N TYR A 157 -1.28 -17.39 27.15
CA TYR A 157 -1.10 -16.84 28.50
C TYR A 157 -0.39 -15.49 28.47
N ASP A 158 -0.78 -14.63 29.40
CA ASP A 158 -0.17 -13.33 29.68
C ASP A 158 -0.15 -13.15 31.21
N SER A 159 1.04 -13.07 31.82
CA SER A 159 1.14 -12.91 33.28
C SER A 159 0.67 -11.53 33.77
N GLY A 160 0.43 -10.59 32.85
CA GLY A 160 -0.20 -9.31 33.12
C GLY A 160 0.78 -8.16 33.34
N ASN A 161 0.26 -6.95 33.29
CA ASN A 161 1.03 -5.70 33.35
C ASN A 161 1.59 -5.35 34.74
N GLN A 162 1.17 -6.05 35.79
CA GLN A 162 1.67 -5.88 37.16
C GLN A 162 2.88 -6.77 37.46
N ASP A 163 3.16 -7.76 36.61
CA ASP A 163 4.32 -8.63 36.75
C ASP A 163 5.58 -7.92 36.27
N LEU A 164 6.57 -7.78 37.17
CA LEU A 164 7.88 -7.21 36.86
C LEU A 164 8.62 -8.02 35.79
N ASN A 165 8.35 -9.33 35.73
CA ASN A 165 8.91 -10.26 34.75
C ASN A 165 7.84 -10.74 33.77
N ARG A 166 6.94 -9.82 33.36
CA ARG A 166 5.83 -10.14 32.46
C ARG A 166 6.29 -11.01 31.29
N PHE A 167 5.66 -12.16 31.12
CA PHE A 167 5.92 -13.05 30.00
C PHE A 167 4.62 -13.38 29.26
N LEU A 168 4.77 -13.64 27.97
CA LEU A 168 3.68 -13.94 27.05
C LEU A 168 3.93 -15.33 26.47
N LEU A 169 2.93 -16.20 26.52
CA LEU A 169 3.00 -17.52 25.91
C LEU A 169 2.19 -17.53 24.62
N PHE A 170 2.87 -17.66 23.49
CA PHE A 170 2.25 -17.85 22.19
C PHE A 170 2.35 -19.31 21.78
N ALA A 171 1.20 -19.95 21.58
CA ALA A 171 1.12 -21.33 21.10
C ALA A 171 -0.26 -21.59 20.48
N MET A 172 -0.34 -22.60 19.62
CA MET A 172 -1.63 -23.12 19.16
C MET A 172 -2.21 -24.01 20.27
N SER A 173 -3.53 -24.03 20.44
CA SER A 173 -4.19 -24.88 21.46
C SER A 173 -3.76 -26.34 21.35
N GLN A 174 -3.67 -26.89 20.13
CA GLN A 174 -3.17 -28.26 19.89
C GLN A 174 -1.76 -28.50 20.43
N GLN A 175 -0.87 -27.50 20.42
CA GLN A 175 0.49 -27.63 20.93
C GLN A 175 0.49 -27.63 22.46
N VAL A 176 -0.38 -26.86 23.10
CA VAL A 176 -0.57 -26.87 24.55
C VAL A 176 -1.13 -28.21 25.01
N ASP A 177 -2.12 -28.74 24.29
CA ASP A 177 -2.66 -30.08 24.57
C ASP A 177 -1.59 -31.17 24.45
N LEU A 178 -0.73 -31.09 23.42
CA LEU A 178 0.40 -32.00 23.28
C LEU A 178 1.38 -31.89 24.44
N LEU A 179 1.68 -30.68 24.93
CA LEU A 179 2.56 -30.48 26.09
C LEU A 179 2.00 -31.14 27.35
N HIS A 180 0.67 -31.21 27.52
CA HIS A 180 0.05 -31.92 28.65
C HIS A 180 0.20 -33.45 28.56
N ILE A 181 0.29 -34.00 27.36
CA ILE A 181 0.33 -35.45 27.13
C ILE A 181 1.78 -35.97 27.10
N LEU A 182 2.73 -35.13 26.69
CA LEU A 182 4.14 -35.51 26.55
C LEU A 182 4.84 -35.65 27.91
N THR A 183 5.54 -36.77 28.11
CA THR A 183 6.31 -37.05 29.34
C THR A 183 7.74 -36.51 29.30
N LYS A 184 8.22 -36.07 28.12
CA LYS A 184 9.56 -35.49 27.92
C LYS A 184 9.46 -34.31 26.97
N ILE A 185 10.06 -33.19 27.37
CA ILE A 185 10.17 -31.97 26.57
C ILE A 185 11.65 -31.70 26.32
N PHE A 186 12.04 -31.51 25.07
CA PHE A 186 13.39 -31.11 24.69
C PHE A 186 13.37 -29.64 24.28
N ILE A 187 14.17 -28.83 24.98
CA ILE A 187 14.31 -27.40 24.71
C ILE A 187 15.69 -27.18 24.10
N SER A 188 15.74 -26.61 22.90
CA SER A 188 16.99 -26.12 22.31
C SER A 188 17.19 -24.68 22.77
N THR A 189 18.34 -24.40 23.36
CA THR A 189 18.83 -23.04 23.58
C THR A 189 19.42 -22.46 22.29
#